data_AF-A0A923DHT8-F1
#
_entry.id   AF-A0A923DHT8-F1
#
_cell.length_a   1.000
_cell.length_b   1.000
_cell.length_c   1.000
_cell.angle_alpha   90.00
_cell.angle_beta   90.00
_cell.angle_gamma   90.00
#
_symmetry.space_group_name_H-M   'P 1'
#
loop_
_entity.id
_entity.type
_entity.pdbx_description
1 polymer ?
#
loop_
_entity_poly.entity_id
_entity_poly.type
_entity_poly.pdbx_seq_one_letter_code
_entity_poly.pdbx_strand_id
1 'polypeptide(L)'
;MTNLPARQVFQHLYFKQQIPKYLSAEMVERRQVVEIPPIKPIYIEHQSFVRTCTCGHTIISSFPNDITPGISYGKSVESLSAYFYARQYLPFARMQEMFNDVFSLPISEGGIHQVLARATAKAEPAYKLIQERIKRAAVVGADETGTRIGKEKGWFWTWQNEKLTFIAASMNRGTQTINKHFGDGFPKAVLVHDCWKSHFEPNVLTHQICIAHLLRELTHLDECYDSTWPKQFKELLRDAIHLKKKLTPSDYQSPVPERTDLVRHLMELIEKPINPDQKELAAFHRRMIKYKNYIFTFLFHLHVPPDNNGSERAIRNIKVKHKISGYFKSFRGASQFAILRSVLDTTRKNNQNILGAFNQIFSVLSWA
;
A
#
# COMPACT_ATOMS: atom_id res chain seq x y z
N MET A 1 33.99 -9.99 -2.88
CA MET A 1 33.68 -9.19 -4.08
C MET A 1 32.23 -8.78 -4.00
N THR A 2 31.97 -7.57 -3.51
CA THR A 2 30.63 -7.01 -3.38
C THR A 2 30.11 -6.58 -4.75
N ASN A 3 28.89 -6.99 -5.10
CA ASN A 3 28.20 -6.56 -6.32
C ASN A 3 28.06 -5.04 -6.33
N LEU A 4 28.97 -4.34 -7.01
CA LEU A 4 28.88 -2.90 -7.23
C LEU A 4 27.80 -2.64 -8.30
N PRO A 5 26.83 -1.73 -8.07
CA PRO A 5 25.80 -1.41 -9.04
C PRO A 5 26.39 -0.77 -10.31
N ALA A 6 25.71 -0.99 -11.44
CA ALA A 6 26.16 -0.61 -12.77
C ALA A 6 26.45 0.90 -12.91
N ARG A 7 27.63 1.21 -13.44
CA ARG A 7 28.23 2.55 -13.69
C ARG A 7 28.51 3.38 -12.44
N GLN A 8 29.60 3.06 -11.76
CA GLN A 8 30.25 3.98 -10.82
C GLN A 8 31.17 4.93 -11.60
N VAL A 9 30.97 6.23 -11.43
CA VAL A 9 31.93 7.24 -11.90
C VAL A 9 33.05 7.29 -10.87
N PHE A 10 34.22 6.79 -11.23
CA PHE A 10 35.40 6.85 -10.37
C PHE A 10 36.21 8.09 -10.71
N GLN A 11 36.39 8.97 -9.73
CA GLN A 11 37.48 9.92 -9.77
C GLN A 11 38.74 9.23 -9.24
N HIS A 12 39.68 8.91 -10.13
CA HIS A 12 40.93 8.27 -9.75
C HIS A 12 41.92 9.33 -9.22
N LEU A 13 42.20 9.27 -7.93
CA LEU A 13 43.30 10.02 -7.31
C LEU A 13 44.49 9.07 -7.14
N TYR A 14 45.57 9.34 -7.87
CA TYR A 14 46.79 8.52 -7.82
C TYR A 14 47.81 9.15 -6.87
N PHE A 15 48.09 8.48 -5.76
CA PHE A 15 49.16 8.87 -4.82
C PHE A 15 50.53 8.36 -5.31
N LYS A 16 51.00 8.86 -6.46
CA LYS A 16 52.35 8.55 -6.98
C LYS A 16 53.45 9.46 -6.42
N GLN A 17 53.10 10.43 -5.56
CA GLN A 17 54.03 11.46 -5.09
C GLN A 17 55.19 10.92 -4.24
N GLN A 18 55.06 9.71 -3.68
CA GLN A 18 56.08 9.07 -2.85
C GLN A 18 56.93 8.03 -3.60
N ILE A 19 56.68 7.82 -4.91
CA ILE A 19 57.44 6.87 -5.73
C ILE A 19 58.23 7.66 -6.79
N PRO A 20 59.58 7.54 -6.83
CA PRO A 20 60.38 8.20 -7.85
C PRO A 20 59.90 7.85 -9.26
N LYS A 21 59.71 8.88 -10.10
CA LYS A 21 59.11 8.73 -11.45
C LYS A 21 59.89 7.81 -12.41
N TYR A 22 61.15 7.54 -12.13
CA TYR A 22 62.01 6.67 -12.94
C TYR A 22 61.83 5.17 -12.64
N LEU A 23 61.04 4.82 -11.61
CA LEU A 23 60.72 3.44 -11.25
C LEU A 23 59.34 3.04 -11.80
N SER A 24 59.22 1.80 -12.26
CA SER A 24 57.92 1.19 -12.59
C SER A 24 57.09 1.02 -11.32
N ALA A 25 55.82 1.44 -11.36
CA ALA A 25 54.90 1.32 -10.23
C ALA A 25 53.85 0.24 -10.50
N GLU A 26 53.68 -0.66 -9.54
CA GLU A 26 52.60 -1.66 -9.53
C GLU A 26 51.51 -1.25 -8.53
N MET A 27 50.25 -1.53 -8.87
CA MET A 27 49.12 -1.22 -8.00
C MET A 27 49.01 -2.27 -6.90
N VAL A 28 49.43 -1.91 -5.68
CA VAL A 28 49.42 -2.82 -4.52
C VAL A 28 48.04 -2.88 -3.86
N GLU A 29 47.38 -1.74 -3.69
CA GLU A 29 46.11 -1.64 -2.95
C GLU A 29 45.19 -0.59 -3.60
N ARG A 30 43.87 -0.77 -3.44
CA ARG A 30 42.85 0.22 -3.81
C ARG A 30 41.96 0.51 -2.61
N ARG A 31 41.81 1.79 -2.27
CA ARG A 31 40.82 2.29 -1.31
C ARG A 31 39.84 3.23 -2.00
N GLN A 32 38.61 3.29 -1.50
CA GLN A 32 37.53 4.08 -2.07
C GLN A 32 36.93 4.99 -0.99
N VAL A 33 36.69 6.25 -1.35
CA VAL A 33 35.88 7.19 -0.58
C VAL A 33 34.66 7.51 -1.43
N VAL A 34 33.46 7.36 -0.87
CA VAL A 34 32.20 7.60 -1.57
C VAL A 34 31.60 8.90 -1.05
N GLU A 35 31.52 9.91 -1.91
CA GLU A 35 30.95 11.21 -1.63
C GLU A 35 29.64 11.41 -2.39
N ILE A 36 28.66 12.07 -1.76
CA ILE A 36 27.45 12.56 -2.45
C ILE A 36 27.70 14.03 -2.77
N PRO A 37 27.84 14.43 -4.05
CA PRO A 37 28.06 15.83 -4.39
C PRO A 37 26.82 16.68 -4.05
N PRO A 38 26.97 18.01 -3.89
CA PRO A 38 25.83 18.90 -3.70
C PRO A 38 24.77 18.69 -4.78
N ILE A 39 23.54 18.37 -4.37
CA ILE A 39 22.43 18.12 -5.30
C ILE A 39 21.81 19.47 -5.64
N LYS A 40 21.91 19.89 -6.91
CA LYS A 40 21.42 21.18 -7.38
C LYS A 40 20.31 21.01 -8.43
N PRO A 41 19.30 21.89 -8.45
CA PRO A 41 18.26 21.85 -9.47
C PRO A 41 18.80 22.41 -10.79
N ILE A 42 18.22 21.92 -11.89
CA ILE A 42 18.43 22.49 -13.23
C ILE A 42 17.22 23.36 -13.53
N TYR A 43 17.45 24.65 -13.78
CA TYR A 43 16.42 25.58 -14.23
C TYR A 43 16.39 25.58 -15.75
N ILE A 44 15.23 25.25 -16.32
CA ILE A 44 14.98 25.30 -17.76
C ILE A 44 14.07 26.50 -17.99
N GLU A 45 14.61 27.53 -18.63
CA GLU A 45 13.86 28.75 -18.94
C GLU A 45 13.22 28.62 -20.32
N HIS A 46 11.90 28.81 -20.39
CA HIS A 46 11.17 28.92 -21.64
C HIS A 46 10.86 30.38 -21.89
N GLN A 47 11.25 30.89 -23.06
CA GLN A 47 11.06 32.28 -23.45
C GLN A 47 10.03 32.38 -24.58
N SER A 48 9.14 33.36 -24.48
CA SER A 48 8.20 33.71 -25.54
C SER A 48 8.54 35.10 -26.09
N PHE A 49 8.37 35.27 -27.40
CA PHE A 49 8.71 36.49 -28.12
C PHE A 49 7.46 37.08 -28.76
N VAL A 50 7.49 38.40 -28.91
CA VAL A 50 6.50 39.17 -29.66
C VAL A 50 7.17 39.83 -30.85
N ARG A 51 6.50 39.81 -32.00
CA ARG A 51 6.92 40.57 -33.19
C ARG A 51 5.74 41.35 -33.74
N THR A 52 5.99 42.60 -34.12
CA THR A 52 5.01 43.45 -34.80
C THR A 52 5.40 43.53 -36.27
N CYS A 53 4.47 43.14 -37.14
CA CYS A 53 4.62 43.22 -38.59
C CYS A 53 4.56 44.70 -39.04
N THR A 54 5.12 45.01 -40.21
CA THR A 54 5.03 46.34 -40.83
C THR A 54 3.60 46.79 -41.11
N CYS A 55 2.63 45.86 -41.19
CA CYS A 55 1.21 46.16 -41.30
C CYS A 55 0.49 46.41 -39.95
N GLY A 56 1.22 46.45 -38.82
CA GLY A 56 0.68 46.72 -37.49
C GLY A 56 0.18 45.49 -36.71
N HIS A 57 0.16 44.30 -37.31
CA HIS A 57 -0.23 43.07 -36.61
C HIS A 57 0.85 42.57 -35.65
N THR A 58 0.46 42.23 -34.42
CA THR A 58 1.35 41.69 -33.39
C THR A 58 1.15 40.19 -33.23
N ILE A 59 2.23 39.42 -33.38
CA ILE A 59 2.25 37.97 -33.20
C ILE A 59 3.04 37.66 -31.92
N ILE A 60 2.43 36.92 -30.99
CA ILE A 60 3.04 36.48 -29.73
C ILE A 60 3.13 34.96 -29.77
N SER A 61 4.30 34.37 -29.49
CA SER A 61 4.41 32.93 -29.34
C SER A 61 3.71 32.43 -28.07
N SER A 62 3.10 31.26 -28.12
CA SER A 62 2.51 30.62 -26.93
C SER A 62 3.46 29.59 -26.33
N PHE A 63 3.40 29.43 -25.01
CA PHE A 63 4.04 28.30 -24.35
C PHE A 63 3.23 27.00 -24.60
N PRO A 64 3.89 25.83 -24.63
CA PRO A 64 3.20 24.55 -24.50
C PRO A 64 2.27 24.52 -23.28
N ASN A 65 1.14 23.80 -23.38
CA ASN A 65 0.10 23.76 -22.35
C ASN A 65 0.59 23.24 -20.99
N ASP A 66 1.68 22.49 -20.95
CA ASP A 66 2.30 21.92 -19.75
C ASP A 66 3.21 22.91 -19.00
N ILE A 67 3.48 24.09 -19.57
CA ILE A 67 4.29 25.14 -18.95
C ILE A 67 3.35 26.19 -18.38
N THR A 68 3.16 26.12 -17.06
CA THR A 68 2.29 27.07 -16.34
C THR A 68 3.02 28.39 -16.09
N PRO A 69 2.30 29.52 -16.02
CA PRO A 69 2.89 30.81 -15.66
C PRO A 69 3.69 30.75 -14.35
N GLY A 70 4.85 31.41 -14.31
CA GLY A 70 5.76 31.42 -13.16
C GLY A 70 6.72 30.22 -13.16
N ILE A 71 6.97 29.63 -11.98
CA ILE A 71 7.87 28.48 -11.83
C ILE A 71 7.06 27.17 -11.87
N SER A 72 7.38 26.30 -12.83
CA SER A 72 6.88 24.93 -12.90
C SER A 72 7.92 23.94 -12.36
N TYR A 73 7.47 22.94 -11.59
CA TYR A 73 8.33 21.88 -11.07
C TYR A 73 8.18 20.61 -11.92
N GLY A 74 9.29 20.13 -12.47
CA GLY A 74 9.32 18.94 -13.33
C GLY A 74 9.10 17.61 -12.60
N LYS A 75 9.04 16.52 -13.36
CA LYS A 75 8.69 15.16 -12.90
C LYS A 75 9.57 14.63 -11.75
N SER A 76 10.83 15.04 -11.69
CA SER A 76 11.76 14.63 -10.63
C SER A 76 11.34 15.20 -9.27
N VAL A 77 10.94 16.47 -9.22
CA VAL A 77 10.42 17.13 -8.02
C VAL A 77 9.06 16.56 -7.63
N GLU A 78 8.19 16.27 -8.60
CA GLU A 78 6.91 15.59 -8.36
C GLU A 78 7.13 14.19 -7.75
N SER A 79 8.05 13.41 -8.29
CA SER A 79 8.37 12.06 -7.82
C SER A 79 8.95 12.04 -6.41
N LEU A 80 9.91 12.94 -6.14
CA LEU A 80 10.49 13.10 -4.80
C LEU A 80 9.44 13.56 -3.79
N SER A 81 8.59 14.53 -4.15
CA SER A 81 7.52 15.02 -3.28
C SER A 81 6.54 13.89 -2.94
N ALA A 82 6.08 13.13 -3.93
CA ALA A 82 5.19 11.99 -3.72
C ALA A 82 5.84 10.90 -2.86
N TYR A 83 7.13 10.62 -3.08
CA TYR A 83 7.89 9.66 -2.28
C TYR A 83 8.02 10.11 -0.82
N PHE A 84 8.45 11.34 -0.57
CA PHE A 84 8.57 11.88 0.79
C PHE A 84 7.22 11.90 1.51
N TYR A 85 6.15 12.25 0.81
CA TYR A 85 4.82 12.32 1.38
C TYR A 85 4.20 10.94 1.67
N ALA A 86 4.25 10.02 0.71
CA ALA A 86 3.54 8.74 0.77
C ALA A 86 4.37 7.57 1.32
N ARG A 87 5.71 7.62 1.21
CA ARG A 87 6.63 6.60 1.72
C ARG A 87 7.24 6.96 3.07
N GLN A 88 7.86 8.14 3.13
CA GLN A 88 8.62 8.60 4.28
C GLN A 88 7.75 9.35 5.29
N TYR A 89 6.54 9.71 4.87
CA TYR A 89 5.55 10.40 5.68
C TYR A 89 6.04 11.74 6.23
N LEU A 90 6.93 12.42 5.50
CA LEU A 90 7.46 13.70 5.97
C LEU A 90 6.33 14.74 6.09
N PRO A 91 6.25 15.48 7.21
CA PRO A 91 5.43 16.69 7.31
C PRO A 91 5.87 17.74 6.29
N PHE A 92 4.95 18.62 5.87
CA PHE A 92 5.20 19.62 4.82
C PHE A 92 6.38 20.55 5.13
N ALA A 93 6.46 21.11 6.35
CA ALA A 93 7.61 21.90 6.78
C ALA A 93 8.95 21.15 6.61
N ARG A 94 9.01 19.87 6.98
CA ARG A 94 10.23 19.04 6.81
C ARG A 94 10.51 18.66 5.36
N MET A 95 9.47 18.56 4.52
CA MET A 95 9.68 18.41 3.08
C MET A 95 10.28 19.69 2.48
N GLN A 96 9.83 20.87 2.93
CA GLN A 96 10.41 22.14 2.52
C GLN A 96 11.88 22.26 2.95
N GLU A 97 12.20 21.98 4.22
CA GLU A 97 13.59 21.92 4.72
C GLU A 97 14.44 20.99 3.85
N MET A 98 13.95 19.78 3.56
CA MET A 98 14.64 18.82 2.69
C MET A 98 14.92 19.41 1.29
N PHE A 99 13.93 20.04 0.66
CA PHE A 99 14.11 20.65 -0.67
C PHE A 99 15.08 21.84 -0.65
N ASN A 100 15.05 22.66 0.39
CA ASN A 100 15.95 23.81 0.51
C ASN A 100 17.38 23.36 0.81
N ASP A 101 17.57 22.52 1.84
CA ASP A 101 18.87 22.26 2.43
C ASP A 101 19.65 21.17 1.67
N VAL A 102 18.96 20.12 1.21
CA VAL A 102 19.60 18.98 0.53
C VAL A 102 19.59 19.16 -0.98
N PHE A 103 18.48 19.66 -1.53
CA PHE A 103 18.30 19.80 -2.98
C PHE A 103 18.58 21.21 -3.50
N SER A 104 18.92 22.18 -2.64
CA SER A 104 19.15 23.58 -3.03
C SER A 104 18.01 24.15 -3.88
N LEU A 105 16.78 23.72 -3.62
CA LEU A 105 15.58 24.09 -4.37
C LEU A 105 14.62 24.86 -3.46
N PRO A 106 14.62 26.21 -3.52
CA PRO A 106 13.68 27.03 -2.77
C PRO A 106 12.23 26.70 -3.16
N ILE A 107 11.48 26.10 -2.23
CA ILE A 107 10.06 25.77 -2.43
C ILE A 107 9.26 26.07 -1.16
N SER A 108 8.03 26.56 -1.31
CA SER A 108 7.11 26.77 -0.20
C SER A 108 6.29 25.51 0.12
N GLU A 109 5.75 25.39 1.34
CA GLU A 109 4.78 24.32 1.65
C GLU A 109 3.58 24.35 0.68
N GLY A 110 3.12 25.54 0.30
CA GLY A 110 2.08 25.72 -0.71
C GLY A 110 2.49 25.19 -2.09
N GLY A 111 3.75 25.41 -2.50
CA GLY A 111 4.32 24.83 -3.71
C GLY A 111 4.31 23.30 -3.68
N ILE A 112 4.72 22.70 -2.57
CA ILE A 112 4.70 21.24 -2.37
C ILE A 112 3.26 20.69 -2.47
N HIS A 113 2.28 21.39 -1.88
CA HIS A 113 0.87 21.02 -2.01
C HIS A 113 0.40 20.96 -3.49
N GLN A 114 0.80 21.93 -4.30
CA GLN A 114 0.45 21.95 -5.73
C GLN A 114 1.17 20.85 -6.52
N VAL A 115 2.45 20.63 -6.22
CA VAL A 115 3.25 19.54 -6.79
C VAL A 115 2.59 18.19 -6.50
N LEU A 116 2.20 17.94 -5.25
CA LEU A 116 1.49 16.71 -4.87
C LEU A 116 0.12 16.58 -5.54
N ALA A 117 -0.60 17.68 -5.73
CA ALA A 117 -1.88 17.66 -6.44
C ALA A 117 -1.72 17.22 -7.90
N ARG A 118 -0.72 17.75 -8.62
CA ARG A 118 -0.40 17.30 -9.98
C ARG A 118 0.07 15.86 -10.03
N ALA A 119 0.99 15.47 -9.13
CA ALA A 119 1.46 14.09 -9.03
C ALA A 119 0.30 13.11 -8.79
N THR A 120 -0.65 13.48 -7.93
CA THR A 120 -1.85 12.68 -7.66
C THR A 120 -2.71 12.56 -8.92
N ALA A 121 -2.96 13.67 -9.63
CA ALA A 121 -3.75 13.63 -10.87
C ALA A 121 -3.12 12.71 -11.92
N LYS A 122 -1.79 12.75 -12.08
CA LYS A 122 -1.05 11.84 -12.97
C LYS A 122 -1.06 10.38 -12.48
N ALA A 123 -1.20 10.14 -11.18
CA ALA A 123 -1.32 8.79 -10.60
C ALA A 123 -2.73 8.19 -10.71
N GLU A 124 -3.75 9.01 -10.96
CA GLU A 124 -5.16 8.59 -10.98
C GLU A 124 -5.43 7.44 -11.99
N PRO A 125 -4.91 7.46 -13.23
CA PRO A 125 -5.11 6.33 -14.16
C PRO A 125 -4.55 5.01 -13.64
N ALA A 126 -3.37 5.04 -13.01
CA ALA A 126 -2.78 3.85 -12.40
C ALA A 126 -3.60 3.38 -11.18
N TYR A 127 -4.09 4.30 -10.36
CA TYR A 127 -4.98 4.01 -9.23
C TYR A 127 -6.30 3.36 -9.68
N LYS A 128 -6.90 3.84 -10.77
CA LYS A 128 -8.09 3.24 -11.39
C LYS A 128 -7.82 1.87 -11.98
N LEU A 129 -6.67 1.68 -12.64
CA LEU A 129 -6.27 0.36 -13.12
C LEU A 129 -6.11 -0.66 -11.97
N ILE A 130 -5.54 -0.22 -10.85
CA ILE A 130 -5.45 -1.06 -9.63
C ILE A 130 -6.85 -1.43 -9.14
N GLN A 131 -7.77 -0.47 -9.05
CA GLN A 131 -9.16 -0.69 -8.65
C GLN A 131 -9.83 -1.75 -9.53
N GLU A 132 -9.76 -1.60 -10.86
CA GLU A 132 -10.36 -2.52 -11.82
C GLU A 132 -9.77 -3.94 -11.73
N ARG A 133 -8.46 -4.05 -11.52
CA ARG A 133 -7.81 -5.35 -11.39
C ARG A 133 -8.12 -6.03 -10.06
N ILE A 134 -8.29 -5.28 -8.98
CA ILE A 134 -8.77 -5.80 -7.69
C ILE A 134 -10.21 -6.33 -7.84
N LYS A 135 -11.09 -5.61 -8.54
CA LYS A 135 -12.48 -6.03 -8.81
C LYS A 135 -12.58 -7.41 -9.47
N ARG A 136 -11.58 -7.77 -10.30
CA ARG A 136 -11.53 -9.03 -11.07
C ARG A 136 -10.65 -10.11 -10.43
N ALA A 137 -10.08 -9.87 -9.25
CA ALA A 137 -9.18 -10.80 -8.60
C ALA A 137 -9.93 -12.02 -8.04
N ALA A 138 -9.28 -13.18 -8.01
CA ALA A 138 -9.84 -14.40 -7.41
C ALA A 138 -9.80 -14.40 -5.87
N VAL A 139 -8.92 -13.58 -5.28
CA VAL A 139 -8.79 -13.42 -3.83
C VAL A 139 -8.59 -11.94 -3.55
N VAL A 140 -9.38 -11.40 -2.62
CA VAL A 140 -9.30 -10.00 -2.18
C VAL A 140 -9.30 -10.00 -0.66
N GLY A 141 -8.26 -9.44 -0.05
CA GLY A 141 -8.28 -9.08 1.37
C GLY A 141 -8.85 -7.69 1.56
N ALA A 142 -9.68 -7.50 2.59
CA ALA A 142 -10.28 -6.23 2.94
C ALA A 142 -10.07 -5.89 4.42
N ASP A 143 -9.85 -4.61 4.71
CA ASP A 143 -9.73 -4.09 6.08
C ASP A 143 -10.00 -2.58 6.08
N GLU A 144 -10.28 -2.01 7.25
CA GLU A 144 -10.52 -0.59 7.43
C GLU A 144 -9.96 -0.07 8.76
N THR A 145 -9.50 1.19 8.77
CA THR A 145 -8.97 1.79 9.99
C THR A 145 -9.45 3.22 10.17
N GLY A 146 -9.88 3.53 11.39
CA GLY A 146 -10.33 4.87 11.75
C GLY A 146 -9.19 5.89 11.77
N THR A 147 -9.49 7.10 11.33
CA THR A 147 -8.62 8.27 11.35
C THR A 147 -9.43 9.53 11.71
N ARG A 148 -8.74 10.65 11.88
CA ARG A 148 -9.33 11.98 11.90
C ARG A 148 -9.04 12.67 10.57
N ILE A 149 -10.09 13.15 9.91
CA ILE A 149 -10.00 13.94 8.68
C ILE A 149 -10.64 15.29 8.97
N GLY A 150 -9.82 16.35 8.97
CA GLY A 150 -10.23 17.65 9.49
C GLY A 150 -10.59 17.55 10.98
N LYS A 151 -11.83 17.92 11.32
CA LYS A 151 -12.38 17.80 12.68
C LYS A 151 -13.20 16.53 12.89
N GLU A 152 -13.45 15.76 11.84
CA GLU A 152 -14.40 14.65 11.85
C GLU A 152 -13.71 13.28 11.87
N LYS A 153 -14.46 12.26 12.27
CA LYS A 153 -14.03 10.86 12.19
C LYS A 153 -14.13 10.39 10.75
N GLY A 154 -13.02 9.90 10.21
CA GLY A 154 -12.93 9.31 8.89
C GLY A 154 -12.34 7.90 8.95
N TRP A 155 -12.26 7.25 7.79
CA TRP A 155 -11.72 5.91 7.63
C TRP A 155 -10.86 5.84 6.39
N PHE A 156 -9.80 5.05 6.48
CA PHE A 156 -9.18 4.47 5.30
C PHE A 156 -9.65 3.04 5.17
N TRP A 157 -9.95 2.64 3.95
CA TRP A 157 -10.28 1.28 3.56
C TRP A 157 -9.17 0.73 2.67
N THR A 158 -8.92 -0.57 2.73
CA THR A 158 -8.01 -1.26 1.82
C THR A 158 -8.69 -2.46 1.21
N TRP A 159 -8.44 -2.68 -0.09
CA TRP A 159 -8.71 -3.92 -0.80
C TRP A 159 -7.46 -4.34 -1.53
N GLN A 160 -6.99 -5.55 -1.29
CA GLN A 160 -5.64 -5.93 -1.69
C GLN A 160 -5.51 -7.42 -2.02
N ASN A 161 -4.52 -7.76 -2.83
CA ASN A 161 -4.08 -9.13 -3.05
C ASN A 161 -2.53 -9.18 -3.06
N GLU A 162 -1.94 -10.32 -3.41
CA GLU A 162 -0.48 -10.48 -3.42
C GLU A 162 0.27 -9.39 -4.23
N LYS A 163 -0.35 -8.87 -5.30
CA LYS A 163 0.29 -7.94 -6.24
C LYS A 163 -0.22 -6.51 -6.14
N LEU A 164 -1.44 -6.30 -5.66
CA LEU A 164 -2.15 -5.02 -5.77
C LEU A 164 -2.62 -4.55 -4.41
N THR A 165 -2.62 -3.22 -4.21
CA THR A 165 -3.18 -2.57 -3.02
C THR A 165 -3.98 -1.36 -3.48
N PHE A 166 -5.28 -1.38 -3.22
CA PHE A 166 -6.18 -0.24 -3.40
C PHE A 166 -6.60 0.30 -2.04
N ILE A 167 -6.30 1.56 -1.76
CA ILE A 167 -6.65 2.26 -0.53
C ILE A 167 -7.58 3.42 -0.87
N ALA A 168 -8.65 3.60 -0.10
CA ALA A 168 -9.57 4.72 -0.27
C ALA A 168 -9.82 5.44 1.06
N ALA A 169 -9.85 6.77 1.03
CA ALA A 169 -10.35 7.57 2.14
C ALA A 169 -11.88 7.68 2.08
N SER A 170 -12.55 7.58 3.23
CA SER A 170 -14.00 7.67 3.35
C SER A 170 -14.42 8.33 4.67
N MET A 171 -15.60 8.95 4.68
CA MET A 171 -16.27 9.43 5.90
C MET A 171 -17.28 8.40 6.44
N ASN A 172 -17.25 7.16 5.91
CA ASN A 172 -18.19 6.10 6.24
C ASN A 172 -17.45 4.78 6.53
N ARG A 173 -17.90 4.04 7.56
CA ARG A 173 -17.40 2.69 7.95
C ARG A 173 -18.39 1.56 7.61
N GLY A 174 -19.18 1.75 6.57
CA GLY A 174 -20.21 0.80 6.16
C GLY A 174 -20.16 0.46 4.68
N THR A 175 -21.16 -0.32 4.28
CA THR A 175 -21.35 -0.83 2.91
C THR A 175 -21.42 0.27 1.86
N GLN A 176 -21.86 1.48 2.21
CA GLN A 176 -21.87 2.63 1.29
C GLN A 176 -20.48 2.90 0.69
N THR A 177 -19.42 2.72 1.47
CA THR A 177 -18.05 2.90 0.97
C THR A 177 -17.65 1.76 0.03
N ILE A 178 -18.03 0.53 0.34
CA ILE A 178 -17.80 -0.62 -0.53
C ILE A 178 -18.51 -0.40 -1.85
N ASN A 179 -19.80 -0.06 -1.84
CA ASN A 179 -20.61 0.16 -3.05
C ASN A 179 -20.09 1.31 -3.91
N LYS A 180 -19.57 2.38 -3.28
CA LYS A 180 -18.94 3.50 -4.00
C LYS A 180 -17.74 3.06 -4.84
N HIS A 181 -16.95 2.10 -4.35
CA HIS A 181 -15.72 1.66 -5.02
C HIS A 181 -15.90 0.37 -5.82
N PHE A 182 -16.83 -0.49 -5.41
CA PHE A 182 -17.06 -1.84 -5.93
C PHE A 182 -18.57 -2.14 -5.89
N GLY A 183 -19.37 -1.37 -6.63
CA GLY A 183 -20.84 -1.49 -6.64
C GLY A 183 -21.35 -2.89 -6.96
N ASP A 184 -20.69 -3.59 -7.88
CA ASP A 184 -21.03 -4.97 -8.27
C ASP A 184 -20.41 -6.04 -7.32
N GLY A 185 -19.70 -5.60 -6.27
CA GLY A 185 -18.89 -6.47 -5.42
C GLY A 185 -17.71 -7.12 -6.15
N PHE A 186 -17.42 -8.36 -5.76
CA PHE A 186 -16.33 -9.21 -6.26
C PHE A 186 -16.85 -10.63 -6.57
N PRO A 187 -17.74 -10.82 -7.57
CA PRO A 187 -18.49 -12.06 -7.75
C PRO A 187 -17.63 -13.32 -7.98
N LYS A 188 -16.35 -13.15 -8.36
CA LYS A 188 -15.40 -14.24 -8.58
C LYS A 188 -14.35 -14.40 -7.46
N ALA A 189 -14.42 -13.56 -6.43
CA ALA A 189 -13.40 -13.49 -5.41
C ALA A 189 -13.81 -14.19 -4.12
N VAL A 190 -12.84 -14.83 -3.47
CA VAL A 190 -12.90 -15.09 -2.03
C VAL A 190 -12.49 -13.82 -1.29
N LEU A 191 -13.40 -13.26 -0.50
CA LEU A 191 -13.14 -12.06 0.30
C LEU A 191 -12.59 -12.45 1.68
N VAL A 192 -11.36 -12.05 1.97
CA VAL A 192 -10.65 -12.33 3.23
C VAL A 192 -10.77 -11.12 4.15
N HIS A 193 -11.34 -11.26 5.35
CA HIS A 193 -11.54 -10.13 6.27
C HIS A 193 -11.65 -10.57 7.74
N ASP A 194 -11.69 -9.60 8.65
CA ASP A 194 -11.71 -9.76 10.11
C ASP A 194 -13.12 -10.02 10.71
N CYS A 195 -14.08 -10.45 9.89
CA CYS A 195 -15.49 -10.64 10.28
C CYS A 195 -16.25 -9.34 10.64
N TRP A 196 -15.79 -8.14 10.23
CA TRP A 196 -16.64 -6.95 10.29
C TRP A 196 -17.89 -7.10 9.42
N LYS A 197 -19.07 -6.73 9.97
CA LYS A 197 -20.38 -7.00 9.36
C LYS A 197 -20.50 -6.49 7.92
N SER A 198 -19.99 -5.29 7.63
CA SER A 198 -20.13 -4.67 6.31
C SER A 198 -19.43 -5.45 5.20
N HIS A 199 -18.41 -6.26 5.52
CA HIS A 199 -17.72 -7.09 4.53
C HIS A 199 -18.55 -8.30 4.08
N PHE A 200 -19.66 -8.64 4.75
CA PHE A 200 -20.58 -9.71 4.33
C PHE A 200 -21.68 -9.25 3.37
N GLU A 201 -21.83 -7.95 3.15
CA GLU A 201 -22.86 -7.37 2.27
C GLU A 201 -22.52 -7.39 0.76
N PRO A 202 -21.26 -7.19 0.29
CA PRO A 202 -20.99 -7.20 -1.14
C PRO A 202 -21.17 -8.59 -1.75
N ASN A 203 -21.60 -8.64 -3.03
CA ASN A 203 -21.67 -9.86 -3.81
C ASN A 203 -20.27 -10.48 -4.01
N VAL A 204 -20.02 -11.68 -3.49
CA VAL A 204 -18.72 -12.37 -3.60
C VAL A 204 -18.92 -13.87 -3.85
N LEU A 205 -17.87 -14.58 -4.27
CA LEU A 205 -17.92 -16.03 -4.44
C LEU A 205 -18.14 -16.72 -3.08
N THR A 206 -17.35 -16.32 -2.08
CA THR A 206 -17.44 -16.76 -0.69
C THR A 206 -16.52 -15.89 0.18
N HIS A 207 -16.51 -16.12 1.49
CA HIS A 207 -15.69 -15.39 2.46
C HIS A 207 -14.64 -16.30 3.09
N GLN A 208 -13.54 -15.70 3.55
CA GLN A 208 -12.62 -16.29 4.51
C GLN A 208 -12.51 -15.36 5.71
N ILE A 209 -12.88 -15.85 6.89
CA ILE A 209 -12.69 -15.11 8.14
C ILE A 209 -11.25 -15.26 8.61
N CYS A 210 -10.63 -14.17 9.07
CA CYS A 210 -9.27 -14.18 9.57
C CYS A 210 -9.12 -15.06 10.81
N ILE A 211 -8.43 -16.20 10.67
CA ILE A 211 -8.20 -17.14 11.79
C ILE A 211 -7.36 -16.51 12.90
N ALA A 212 -6.42 -15.62 12.56
CA ALA A 212 -5.62 -14.91 13.57
C ALA A 212 -6.45 -14.00 14.49
N HIS A 213 -7.59 -13.48 14.02
CA HIS A 213 -8.54 -12.76 14.88
C HIS A 213 -9.31 -13.73 15.79
N LEU A 214 -9.80 -14.85 15.22
CA LEU A 214 -10.50 -15.87 15.99
C LEU A 214 -9.63 -16.46 17.10
N LEU A 215 -8.37 -16.78 16.81
CA LEU A 215 -7.43 -17.32 17.80
C LEU A 215 -7.17 -16.36 18.96
N ARG A 216 -7.07 -15.05 18.69
CA ARG A 216 -6.90 -14.03 19.74
C ARG A 216 -8.13 -13.95 20.63
N GLU A 217 -9.32 -13.91 20.05
CA GLU A 217 -10.58 -13.87 20.80
C GLU A 217 -10.79 -15.16 21.61
N LEU A 218 -10.50 -16.32 21.04
CA LEU A 218 -10.55 -17.60 21.76
C LEU A 218 -9.51 -17.70 22.88
N THR A 219 -8.38 -17.02 22.78
CA THR A 219 -7.39 -16.99 23.87
C THR A 219 -7.94 -16.23 25.06
N HIS A 220 -8.51 -15.05 24.82
CA HIS A 220 -9.23 -14.28 25.84
C HIS A 220 -10.41 -15.08 26.45
N LEU A 221 -11.21 -15.77 25.63
CA LEU A 221 -12.34 -16.56 26.12
C LEU A 221 -11.91 -17.76 26.99
N ASP A 222 -10.77 -18.40 26.67
CA ASP A 222 -10.19 -19.49 27.46
C ASP A 222 -9.64 -19.00 28.81
N GLU A 223 -9.18 -17.75 28.88
CA GLU A 223 -8.71 -17.13 30.12
C GLU A 223 -9.87 -16.66 31.02
N CYS A 224 -10.99 -16.25 30.42
CA CYS A 224 -12.14 -15.69 31.16
C CYS A 224 -13.17 -16.72 31.61
N TYR A 225 -13.27 -17.88 30.96
CA TYR A 225 -14.34 -18.84 31.20
C TYR A 225 -13.80 -20.23 31.48
N ASP A 226 -14.31 -20.87 32.53
CA ASP A 226 -14.08 -22.30 32.78
C ASP A 226 -14.90 -23.14 31.81
N SER A 227 -14.36 -23.34 30.61
CA SER A 227 -14.96 -24.10 29.53
C SER A 227 -13.87 -24.73 28.68
N THR A 228 -14.03 -26.00 28.34
CA THR A 228 -13.09 -26.68 27.43
C THR A 228 -13.32 -26.33 25.96
N TRP A 229 -14.46 -25.68 25.65
CA TRP A 229 -14.87 -25.39 24.28
C TRP A 229 -13.91 -24.41 23.56
N PRO A 230 -13.50 -23.26 24.14
CA PRO A 230 -12.53 -22.37 23.52
C PRO A 230 -11.19 -23.06 23.21
N LYS A 231 -10.71 -23.88 24.15
CA LYS A 231 -9.48 -24.67 23.97
C LYS A 231 -9.59 -25.65 22.81
N GLN A 232 -10.68 -26.43 22.74
CA GLN A 232 -10.94 -27.35 21.63
C GLN A 232 -11.01 -26.62 20.28
N PHE A 233 -11.68 -25.46 20.23
CA PHE A 233 -11.79 -24.67 19.00
C PHE A 233 -10.43 -24.10 18.57
N LYS A 234 -9.59 -23.66 19.52
CA LYS A 234 -8.22 -23.18 19.21
C LYS A 234 -7.38 -24.28 18.57
N GLU A 235 -7.38 -25.48 19.13
CA GLU A 235 -6.61 -26.60 18.56
C GLU A 235 -7.11 -26.94 17.16
N LEU A 236 -8.44 -27.02 16.96
CA LEU A 236 -9.03 -27.24 15.65
C LEU A 236 -8.57 -26.19 14.60
N LEU A 237 -8.51 -24.90 14.97
CA LEU A 237 -8.00 -23.85 14.08
C LEU A 237 -6.49 -23.99 13.81
N ARG A 238 -5.70 -24.42 14.80
CA ARG A 238 -4.25 -24.67 14.66
C ARG A 238 -4.00 -25.85 13.72
N ASP A 239 -4.76 -26.93 13.86
CA ASP A 239 -4.70 -28.10 12.98
C ASP A 239 -5.02 -27.73 11.54
N ALA A 240 -6.04 -26.90 11.31
CA ALA A 240 -6.37 -26.41 9.98
C ALA A 240 -5.24 -25.55 9.37
N ILE A 241 -4.61 -24.67 10.15
CA ILE A 241 -3.42 -23.92 9.69
C ILE A 241 -2.26 -24.87 9.38
N HIS A 242 -2.05 -25.89 10.20
CA HIS A 242 -0.99 -26.87 10.00
C HIS A 242 -1.21 -27.69 8.72
N LEU A 243 -2.45 -28.13 8.46
CA LEU A 243 -2.83 -28.79 7.22
C LEU A 243 -2.51 -27.93 6.00
N LYS A 244 -2.92 -26.65 5.99
CA LYS A 244 -2.62 -25.73 4.88
C LYS A 244 -1.14 -25.62 4.53
N LYS A 245 -0.25 -25.75 5.52
CA LYS A 245 1.21 -25.73 5.29
C LYS A 245 1.72 -27.03 4.63
N LYS A 246 1.02 -28.14 4.79
CA LYS A 246 1.33 -29.44 4.17
C LYS A 246 0.77 -29.55 2.76
N LEU A 247 -0.37 -28.91 2.49
CA LEU A 247 -1.04 -29.00 1.19
C LEU A 247 -0.18 -28.43 0.06
N THR A 248 -0.14 -29.19 -1.02
CA THR A 248 0.47 -28.83 -2.31
C THR A 248 -0.62 -28.42 -3.32
N PRO A 249 -0.27 -27.78 -4.44
CA PRO A 249 -1.26 -27.41 -5.46
C PRO A 249 -2.11 -28.56 -6.00
N SER A 250 -1.58 -29.79 -6.06
CA SER A 250 -2.33 -30.98 -6.50
C SER A 250 -3.43 -31.40 -5.52
N ASP A 251 -3.24 -31.17 -4.22
CA ASP A 251 -4.21 -31.58 -3.19
C ASP A 251 -5.52 -30.77 -3.26
N TYR A 252 -5.52 -29.64 -3.96
CA TYR A 252 -6.72 -28.85 -4.24
C TYR A 252 -7.59 -29.42 -5.36
N GLN A 253 -7.10 -30.44 -6.09
CA GLN A 253 -7.81 -31.10 -7.18
C GLN A 253 -8.43 -32.44 -6.75
N SER A 254 -8.17 -32.90 -5.53
CA SER A 254 -8.61 -34.19 -5.00
C SER A 254 -9.17 -34.08 -3.58
N PRO A 255 -9.95 -35.07 -3.12
CA PRO A 255 -10.35 -35.17 -1.72
C PRO A 255 -9.13 -35.32 -0.80
N VAL A 256 -9.15 -34.63 0.34
CA VAL A 256 -8.12 -34.74 1.39
C VAL A 256 -8.82 -35.19 2.66
N PRO A 257 -8.61 -36.43 3.15
CA PRO A 257 -9.29 -36.96 4.34
C PRO A 257 -9.16 -36.06 5.56
N GLU A 258 -7.94 -35.56 5.84
CA GLU A 258 -7.68 -34.65 6.97
C GLU A 258 -8.52 -33.35 6.89
N ARG A 259 -8.76 -32.82 5.68
CA ARG A 259 -9.64 -31.65 5.47
C ARG A 259 -11.09 -31.99 5.81
N THR A 260 -11.56 -33.18 5.41
CA THR A 260 -12.92 -33.66 5.71
C THR A 260 -13.11 -33.85 7.21
N ASP A 261 -12.12 -34.44 7.90
CA ASP A 261 -12.16 -34.63 9.35
C ASP A 261 -12.20 -33.30 10.12
N LEU A 262 -11.43 -32.30 9.69
CA LEU A 262 -11.49 -30.96 10.28
C LEU A 262 -12.87 -30.32 10.13
N VAL A 263 -13.48 -30.42 8.95
CA VAL A 263 -14.84 -29.89 8.72
C VAL A 263 -15.87 -30.62 9.59
N ARG A 264 -15.77 -31.95 9.70
CA ARG A 264 -16.63 -32.75 10.58
C ARG A 264 -16.46 -32.33 12.05
N HIS A 265 -15.23 -32.21 12.53
CA HIS A 265 -14.95 -31.79 13.90
C HIS A 265 -15.44 -30.36 14.18
N LEU A 266 -15.34 -29.44 13.21
CA LEU A 266 -15.94 -28.11 13.32
C LEU A 266 -17.45 -28.19 13.54
N MET A 267 -18.15 -29.01 12.74
CA MET A 267 -19.60 -29.21 12.85
C MET A 267 -20.00 -29.82 14.19
N GLU A 268 -19.31 -30.86 14.64
CA GLU A 268 -19.52 -31.46 15.96
C GLU A 268 -19.31 -30.44 17.09
N LEU A 269 -18.29 -29.58 16.97
CA LEU A 269 -17.94 -28.62 18.02
C LEU A 269 -18.96 -27.47 18.13
N ILE A 270 -19.47 -26.94 17.01
CA ILE A 270 -20.48 -25.86 17.02
C ILE A 270 -21.89 -26.34 17.39
N GLU A 271 -22.13 -27.66 17.36
CA GLU A 271 -23.39 -28.26 17.82
C GLU A 271 -23.43 -28.44 19.35
N LYS A 272 -22.26 -28.43 20.02
CA LYS A 272 -22.20 -28.53 21.49
C LYS A 272 -22.84 -27.29 22.13
N PRO A 273 -23.77 -27.46 23.09
CA PRO A 273 -24.37 -26.33 23.78
C PRO A 273 -23.32 -25.60 24.64
N ILE A 274 -23.42 -24.27 24.67
CA ILE A 274 -22.62 -23.39 25.52
C ILE A 274 -23.53 -22.76 26.57
N ASN A 275 -23.02 -22.58 27.79
CA ASN A 275 -23.75 -21.91 28.86
C ASN A 275 -24.16 -20.48 28.42
N PRO A 276 -25.46 -20.16 28.32
CA PRO A 276 -25.94 -18.84 27.92
C PRO A 276 -25.49 -17.69 28.85
N ASP A 277 -25.19 -17.98 30.11
CA ASP A 277 -24.72 -17.00 31.10
C ASP A 277 -23.31 -16.48 30.79
N GLN A 278 -22.52 -17.24 30.04
CA GLN A 278 -21.20 -16.85 29.54
C GLN A 278 -21.38 -15.97 28.28
N LYS A 279 -21.86 -14.73 28.47
CA LYS A 279 -22.35 -13.85 27.39
C LYS A 279 -21.39 -13.68 26.22
N GLU A 280 -20.09 -13.42 26.47
CA GLU A 280 -19.10 -13.24 25.41
C GLU A 280 -18.85 -14.54 24.65
N LEU A 281 -18.69 -15.66 25.36
CA LEU A 281 -18.51 -16.97 24.75
C LEU A 281 -19.75 -17.39 23.93
N ALA A 282 -20.95 -17.20 24.47
CA ALA A 282 -22.19 -17.49 23.77
C ALA A 282 -22.37 -16.61 22.52
N ALA A 283 -21.92 -15.35 22.56
CA ALA A 283 -21.91 -14.47 21.39
C ALA A 283 -20.92 -14.94 20.32
N PHE A 284 -19.70 -15.31 20.72
CA PHE A 284 -18.70 -15.91 19.83
C PHE A 284 -19.24 -17.19 19.19
N HIS A 285 -19.82 -18.09 19.99
CA HIS A 285 -20.41 -19.35 19.56
C HIS A 285 -21.47 -19.15 18.48
N ARG A 286 -22.46 -18.28 18.74
CA ARG A 286 -23.50 -17.94 17.75
C ARG A 286 -22.91 -17.38 16.46
N ARG A 287 -21.86 -16.58 16.55
CA ARG A 287 -21.16 -16.03 15.38
C ARG A 287 -20.45 -17.13 14.57
N MET A 288 -19.83 -18.11 15.23
CA MET A 288 -19.21 -19.25 14.56
C MET A 288 -20.26 -20.16 13.90
N ILE A 289 -21.41 -20.40 14.53
CA ILE A 289 -22.53 -21.10 13.89
C ILE A 289 -22.97 -20.36 12.63
N LYS A 290 -23.19 -19.04 12.72
CA LYS A 290 -23.66 -18.21 11.61
C LYS A 290 -22.70 -18.23 10.41
N TYR A 291 -21.39 -18.21 10.67
CA TYR A 291 -20.36 -18.07 9.64
C TYR A 291 -19.48 -19.32 9.46
N LYS A 292 -19.95 -20.50 9.89
CA LYS A 292 -19.19 -21.76 9.87
C LYS A 292 -18.58 -22.10 8.50
N ASN A 293 -19.31 -21.80 7.43
CA ASN A 293 -18.87 -22.06 6.05
C ASN A 293 -17.69 -21.17 5.60
N TYR A 294 -17.33 -20.14 6.37
CA TYR A 294 -16.27 -19.18 6.03
C TYR A 294 -15.00 -19.34 6.86
N ILE A 295 -14.95 -20.33 7.75
CA ILE A 295 -13.82 -20.57 8.65
C ILE A 295 -12.68 -21.29 7.90
N PHE A 296 -13.02 -22.30 7.11
CA PHE A 296 -12.06 -23.19 6.43
C PHE A 296 -11.96 -23.01 4.92
N THR A 297 -12.50 -21.93 4.35
CA THR A 297 -12.45 -21.62 2.91
C THR A 297 -11.02 -21.73 2.33
N PHE A 298 -9.99 -21.34 3.08
CA PHE A 298 -8.58 -21.42 2.70
C PHE A 298 -8.04 -22.86 2.46
N LEU A 299 -8.73 -23.88 2.97
CA LEU A 299 -8.44 -25.30 2.71
C LEU A 299 -9.04 -25.80 1.38
N PHE A 300 -9.97 -25.04 0.79
CA PHE A 300 -10.63 -25.36 -0.47
C PHE A 300 -10.13 -24.51 -1.64
N HIS A 301 -9.48 -23.38 -1.36
CA HIS A 301 -8.94 -22.49 -2.38
C HIS A 301 -7.43 -22.27 -2.20
N LEU A 302 -6.64 -22.70 -3.19
CA LEU A 302 -5.16 -22.70 -3.14
C LEU A 302 -4.57 -21.35 -2.71
N HIS A 303 -5.01 -20.26 -3.32
CA HIS A 303 -4.44 -18.92 -3.12
C HIS A 303 -5.07 -18.14 -1.95
N VAL A 304 -6.04 -18.72 -1.24
CA VAL A 304 -6.67 -18.06 -0.10
C VAL A 304 -5.82 -18.29 1.15
N PRO A 305 -5.36 -17.23 1.84
CA PRO A 305 -4.66 -17.36 3.11
C PRO A 305 -5.64 -17.60 4.27
N PRO A 306 -5.21 -18.23 5.38
CA PRO A 306 -6.01 -18.36 6.60
C PRO A 306 -6.21 -17.04 7.36
N ASP A 307 -5.41 -16.02 7.06
CA ASP A 307 -5.37 -14.75 7.77
C ASP A 307 -5.51 -13.53 6.84
N ASN A 308 -5.77 -12.37 7.44
CA ASN A 308 -5.92 -11.09 6.75
C ASN A 308 -4.68 -10.17 6.90
N ASN A 309 -3.51 -10.74 7.20
CA ASN A 309 -2.29 -9.97 7.49
C ASN A 309 -1.87 -9.04 6.35
N GLY A 310 -2.20 -9.39 5.09
CA GLY A 310 -1.95 -8.54 3.93
C GLY A 310 -2.66 -7.19 4.02
N SER A 311 -3.94 -7.21 4.42
CA SER A 311 -4.78 -6.01 4.52
C SER A 311 -4.42 -5.19 5.75
N GLU A 312 -4.20 -5.84 6.89
CA GLU A 312 -3.71 -5.19 8.11
C GLU A 312 -2.38 -4.45 7.86
N ARG A 313 -1.43 -5.09 7.15
CA ARG A 313 -0.16 -4.46 6.78
C ARG A 313 -0.33 -3.28 5.84
N ALA A 314 -1.24 -3.35 4.87
CA ALA A 314 -1.52 -2.24 3.96
C ALA A 314 -2.01 -1.02 4.75
N ILE A 315 -2.99 -1.23 5.62
CA ILE A 315 -3.67 -0.13 6.33
C ILE A 315 -2.94 0.36 7.59
N ARG A 316 -2.07 -0.46 8.19
CA ARG A 316 -1.18 -0.07 9.30
C ARG A 316 -0.39 1.19 9.00
N ASN A 317 -0.04 1.41 7.74
CA ASN A 317 0.74 2.57 7.34
C ASN A 317 0.02 3.91 7.55
N ILE A 318 -1.31 3.91 7.59
CA ILE A 318 -2.09 5.09 7.97
C ILE A 318 -1.74 5.51 9.39
N LYS A 319 -1.66 4.55 10.33
CA LYS A 319 -1.27 4.80 11.72
C LYS A 319 0.19 5.23 11.83
N VAL A 320 1.09 4.66 11.03
CA VAL A 320 2.50 5.08 10.98
C VAL A 320 2.60 6.53 10.51
N LYS A 321 1.88 6.90 9.44
CA LYS A 321 1.81 8.28 8.96
C LYS A 321 1.30 9.23 10.04
N HIS A 322 0.30 8.83 10.84
CA HIS A 322 -0.19 9.66 11.94
C HIS A 322 0.87 9.89 13.02
N LYS A 323 1.63 8.85 13.36
CA LYS A 323 2.72 8.98 14.35
C LYS A 323 3.80 9.97 13.89
N ILE A 324 4.06 10.05 12.59
CA ILE A 324 5.15 10.87 12.03
C ILE A 324 4.69 12.29 11.65
N SER A 325 3.51 12.41 11.01
CA SER A 325 3.03 13.67 10.42
C SER A 325 1.65 14.12 10.90
N GLY A 326 1.09 13.44 11.90
CA GLY A 326 -0.23 13.75 12.41
C GLY A 326 -1.36 13.37 11.44
N TYR A 327 -2.54 13.94 11.68
CA TYR A 327 -3.77 13.63 10.97
C TYR A 327 -3.95 14.45 9.69
N PHE A 328 -4.90 14.05 8.85
CA PHE A 328 -5.22 14.76 7.62
C PHE A 328 -6.06 16.00 7.92
N LYS A 329 -5.65 17.17 7.44
CA LYS A 329 -6.40 18.43 7.64
C LYS A 329 -7.66 18.53 6.76
N SER A 330 -7.76 17.76 5.68
CA SER A 330 -8.91 17.77 4.75
C SER A 330 -9.11 16.41 4.08
N PHE A 331 -10.34 16.17 3.58
CA PHE A 331 -10.65 14.96 2.81
C PHE A 331 -9.85 14.89 1.51
N ARG A 332 -9.62 16.03 0.84
CA ARG A 332 -8.76 16.10 -0.35
C ARG A 332 -7.35 15.57 -0.06
N GLY A 333 -6.73 15.98 1.06
CA GLY A 333 -5.41 15.50 1.45
C GLY A 333 -5.40 14.00 1.79
N ALA A 334 -6.45 13.50 2.45
CA ALA A 334 -6.60 12.06 2.72
C ALA A 334 -6.72 11.24 1.42
N SER A 335 -7.51 11.72 0.46
CA SER A 335 -7.67 11.08 -0.85
C SER A 335 -6.38 11.12 -1.69
N GLN A 336 -5.67 12.24 -1.71
CA GLN A 336 -4.36 12.34 -2.38
C GLN A 336 -3.35 11.32 -1.82
N PHE A 337 -3.32 11.18 -0.49
CA PHE A 337 -2.50 10.16 0.13
C PHE A 337 -2.95 8.75 -0.25
N ALA A 338 -4.25 8.45 -0.24
CA ALA A 338 -4.79 7.15 -0.62
C ALA A 338 -4.37 6.72 -2.05
N ILE A 339 -4.48 7.63 -3.01
CA ILE A 339 -4.11 7.41 -4.42
C ILE A 339 -2.62 7.12 -4.55
N LEU A 340 -1.77 8.04 -4.10
CA LEU A 340 -0.31 7.88 -4.18
C LEU A 340 0.16 6.63 -3.44
N ARG A 341 -0.49 6.32 -2.31
CA ARG A 341 -0.14 5.16 -1.51
C ARG A 341 -0.53 3.83 -2.16
N SER A 342 -1.68 3.78 -2.82
CA SER A 342 -2.13 2.60 -3.56
C SER A 342 -1.14 2.23 -4.67
N VAL A 343 -0.73 3.24 -5.44
CA VAL A 343 0.30 3.07 -6.47
C VAL A 343 1.61 2.61 -5.85
N LEU A 344 2.07 3.27 -4.78
CA LEU A 344 3.32 2.94 -4.09
C LEU A 344 3.34 1.50 -3.56
N ASP A 345 2.31 1.07 -2.82
CA ASP A 345 2.28 -0.27 -2.24
C ASP A 345 2.17 -1.34 -3.33
N THR A 346 1.45 -1.04 -4.41
CA THR A 346 1.42 -1.90 -5.61
C THR A 346 2.81 -2.01 -6.24
N THR A 347 3.53 -0.90 -6.45
CA THR A 347 4.91 -0.92 -6.94
C THR A 347 5.82 -1.78 -6.06
N ARG A 348 5.71 -1.65 -4.74
CA ARG A 348 6.50 -2.46 -3.79
C ARG A 348 6.16 -3.95 -3.85
N LYS A 349 4.88 -4.31 -3.91
CA LYS A 349 4.44 -5.71 -4.04
C LYS A 349 4.96 -6.38 -5.31
N ASN A 350 5.26 -5.60 -6.35
CA ASN A 350 5.83 -6.08 -7.60
C ASN A 350 7.36 -5.89 -7.67
N ASN A 351 8.04 -5.68 -6.53
CA ASN A 351 9.50 -5.56 -6.43
C ASN A 351 10.10 -4.45 -7.32
N GLN A 352 9.34 -3.39 -7.57
CA GLN A 352 9.79 -2.27 -8.39
C GLN A 352 10.31 -1.11 -7.53
N ASN A 353 11.20 -0.29 -8.09
CA ASN A 353 11.68 0.92 -7.44
C ASN A 353 10.58 2.00 -7.45
N ILE A 354 10.24 2.52 -6.26
CA ILE A 354 9.14 3.48 -6.08
C ILE A 354 9.40 4.79 -6.83
N LEU A 355 10.61 5.35 -6.71
CA LEU A 355 10.97 6.59 -7.40
C LEU A 355 11.01 6.39 -8.92
N GLY A 356 11.50 5.23 -9.38
CA GLY A 356 11.48 4.85 -10.79
C GLY A 356 10.06 4.79 -11.34
N ALA A 357 9.15 4.13 -10.63
CA ALA A 357 7.74 4.03 -11.02
C ALA A 357 7.05 5.41 -11.02
N PHE A 358 7.25 6.23 -9.99
CA PHE A 358 6.72 7.59 -9.96
C PHE A 358 7.26 8.44 -11.11
N ASN A 359 8.56 8.37 -11.41
CA ASN A 359 9.14 9.09 -12.53
C ASN A 359 8.52 8.68 -13.88
N GLN A 360 8.20 7.40 -14.06
CA GLN A 360 7.51 6.91 -15.26
C GLN A 360 6.06 7.42 -15.32
N ILE A 361 5.30 7.25 -14.24
CA ILE A 361 3.89 7.68 -14.18
C ILE A 361 3.78 9.19 -14.38
N PHE A 362 4.67 9.98 -13.78
CA PHE A 362 4.63 11.44 -13.85
C PHE A 362 5.27 12.03 -15.10
N SER A 363 5.91 11.19 -15.93
CA SER A 363 6.41 11.56 -17.26
C SER A 363 5.32 11.60 -18.33
N VAL A 364 4.15 11.02 -18.06
CA VAL A 364 3.00 11.11 -18.96
C VAL A 364 2.58 12.57 -19.00
N LEU A 365 2.91 13.23 -20.11
CA LEU A 365 2.36 14.54 -20.45
C LEU A 365 0.84 14.38 -20.44
N SER A 366 0.15 15.24 -19.70
CA SER A 366 -1.31 15.30 -19.70
C SER A 366 -1.77 15.81 -21.07
N TRP A 367 -1.83 14.91 -22.04
CA TRP A 367 -2.59 15.08 -23.28
C TRP A 367 -3.97 14.50 -23.00
N ALA A 368 -4.88 15.37 -22.60
CA ALA A 368 -6.32 15.12 -22.63
C ALA A 368 -7.00 16.44 -22.98
#